data_AF-A0A950E4J4-F1
#
_entry.id   AF-A0A950E4J4-F1
#
_cell.length_a   1.000
_cell.length_b   1.000
_cell.length_c   1.000
_cell.angle_alpha   90.00
_cell.angle_beta   90.00
_cell.angle_gamma   90.00
#
_symmetry.space_group_name_H-M   'P 1'
#
loop_
_entity.id
_entity.type
_entity.pdbx_description
1 polymer ?
#
loop_
_entity_poly.entity_id
_entity_poly.type
_entity_poly.pdbx_seq_one_letter_code
_entity_poly.pdbx_strand_id
1 'polypeptide(L)' 'MSESQADQALTALLAAVPFIATLGIEVVSAAPDEVVGRLAWREDLCTAGGTLNGGALMSLADNMGGTCAFLNLP' A
#
# COMPACT_ATOMS: atom_id res chain seq x y z
N MET A 1 -3.43 4.59 -21.02
CA MET A 1 -2.96 5.55 -20.00
C MET A 1 -1.47 5.73 -20.19
N SER A 2 -0.96 6.97 -20.21
CA SER A 2 0.50 7.19 -20.20
C SER A 2 1.04 6.91 -18.79
N GLU A 3 2.30 6.49 -18.68
CA GLU A 3 3.01 6.24 -17.41
C GLU A 3 2.82 7.38 -16.40
N SER A 4 2.87 8.62 -16.88
CA SER A 4 2.69 9.86 -16.08
C SER A 4 1.31 10.02 -15.43
N GLN A 5 0.26 9.37 -15.96
CA GLN A 5 -1.09 9.45 -15.40
C GLN A 5 -1.30 8.44 -14.26
N ALA A 6 -0.67 7.26 -14.35
CA ALA A 6 -0.70 6.25 -13.31
C ALA A 6 0.04 6.72 -12.04
N ASP A 7 1.19 7.39 -12.21
CA ASP A 7 1.95 7.98 -11.09
C ASP A 7 1.16 9.05 -10.33
N GLN A 8 0.40 9.88 -11.05
CA GLN A 8 -0.46 10.90 -10.43
C GLN A 8 -1.65 10.27 -9.69
N ALA A 9 -2.27 9.23 -10.26
CA ALA A 9 -3.35 8.49 -9.64
C ALA A 9 -2.89 7.79 -8.34
N LEU A 10 -1.71 7.18 -8.37
CA LEU A 10 -1.07 6.59 -7.20
C LEU A 10 -0.78 7.64 -6.12
N THR A 11 -0.21 8.78 -6.51
CA THR A 11 0.08 9.88 -5.59
C THR A 11 -1.20 10.39 -4.90
N ALA A 12 -2.29 10.53 -5.66
CA ALA A 12 -3.58 10.94 -5.12
C ALA A 12 -4.17 9.90 -4.15
N LEU A 13 -4.04 8.61 -4.45
CA LEU A 13 -4.47 7.53 -3.57
C LEU A 13 -3.68 7.52 -2.25
N LEU A 14 -2.35 7.66 -2.33
CA LEU A 14 -1.48 7.76 -1.15
C LEU A 14 -1.85 8.96 -0.26
N ALA A 15 -2.23 10.08 -0.86
CA ALA A 15 -2.72 11.26 -0.13
C ALA A 15 -4.13 11.03 0.48
N ALA A 16 -4.98 10.25 -0.19
CA ALA A 16 -6.34 9.96 0.26
C ALA A 16 -6.40 8.94 1.41
N VAL A 17 -5.34 8.14 1.60
CA VAL A 17 -5.27 7.14 2.67
C VAL A 17 -4.10 7.44 3.62
N PRO A 18 -4.24 8.44 4.54
CA PRO A 18 -3.20 8.79 5.52
C PRO A 18 -2.72 7.60 6.36
N PHE A 19 -3.55 6.57 6.51
CA PHE A 19 -3.22 5.35 7.23
C PHE A 19 -2.02 4.57 6.65
N ILE A 20 -1.79 4.65 5.32
CA ILE A 20 -0.59 4.08 4.66
C ILE A 20 0.67 4.67 5.27
N ALA A 21 0.70 6.01 5.43
CA ALA A 21 1.84 6.71 6.03
C ALA A 21 2.01 6.38 7.52
N THR A 22 0.92 6.24 8.28
CA THR A 22 0.96 5.84 9.69
C THR A 22 1.65 4.49 9.89
N LEU A 23 1.35 3.51 9.03
CA LEU A 23 2.00 2.21 9.08
C LEU A 23 3.43 2.24 8.52
N GLY A 24 3.78 3.23 7.71
CA GLY A 24 5.06 3.27 6.99
C GLY A 24 5.09 2.30 5.82
N ILE A 25 3.94 2.15 5.15
CA ILE A 25 3.84 1.38 3.91
C ILE A 25 4.43 2.21 2.76
N GLU A 26 5.31 1.58 1.98
CA GLU A 26 5.89 2.14 0.76
C GLU A 26 5.29 1.42 -0.46
N VAL A 27 4.82 2.17 -1.46
CA VAL A 27 4.47 1.59 -2.77
C VAL A 27 5.72 1.57 -3.63
N VAL A 28 6.14 0.37 -4.02
CA VAL A 28 7.33 0.12 -4.83
C VAL A 28 7.02 0.25 -6.32
N SER A 29 5.89 -0.29 -6.76
CA SER A 29 5.37 -0.15 -8.12
C SER A 29 3.85 -0.27 -8.11
N ALA A 30 3.19 0.37 -9.08
CA ALA A 30 1.75 0.24 -9.25
C ALA A 30 1.38 0.25 -10.74
N ALA A 31 0.85 -0.86 -11.21
CA ALA A 31 0.31 -1.04 -12.55
C ALA A 31 -1.04 -1.80 -12.46
N PRO A 32 -1.89 -1.75 -13.51
CA PRO A 32 -3.18 -2.42 -13.49
C PRO A 32 -3.11 -3.95 -13.30
N ASP A 33 -2.00 -4.58 -13.68
CA ASP A 33 -1.74 -6.01 -13.56
C ASP A 33 -1.09 -6.39 -12.21
N GLU A 34 -0.27 -5.51 -11.64
CA GLU A 34 0.40 -5.75 -10.36
C GLU A 34 0.68 -4.45 -9.58
N VAL A 35 0.46 -4.49 -8.28
CA VAL A 35 0.89 -3.45 -7.34
C VAL A 35 1.79 -4.10 -6.29
N VAL A 36 3.00 -3.56 -6.11
CA VAL A 36 3.97 -4.04 -5.14
C VAL A 36 4.12 -3.03 -4.02
N GLY A 37 3.80 -3.45 -2.81
CA GLY A 37 4.01 -2.68 -1.59
C GLY A 37 5.07 -3.30 -0.69
N ARG A 38 5.61 -2.49 0.22
CA ARG A 38 6.55 -2.90 1.25
C ARG A 38 6.15 -2.29 2.58
N LEU A 39 6.31 -3.07 3.65
CA LEU A 39 6.20 -2.61 5.02
C LEU A 39 7.46 -3.03 5.77
N ALA A 40 8.18 -2.06 6.33
CA ALA A 40 9.34 -2.35 7.18
C ALA A 40 8.88 -2.96 8.51
N TRP A 41 9.67 -3.90 9.04
CA TRP A 41 9.47 -4.37 10.41
C TRP A 41 9.71 -3.22 11.38
N ARG A 42 8.83 -3.08 12.37
CA ARG A 42 8.94 -2.08 13.44
C ARG A 42 8.29 -2.65 14.71
N GLU A 43 8.92 -2.42 15.86
CA GLU A 43 8.52 -3.06 17.12
C GLU A 43 7.07 -2.69 17.53
N ASP A 44 6.65 -1.46 17.27
CA ASP A 44 5.29 -0.95 17.50
C ASP A 44 4.22 -1.54 16.55
N LEU A 45 4.63 -2.24 15.48
CA LEU A 45 3.75 -2.96 14.56
C LEU A 45 3.68 -4.46 14.87
N CYS A 46 4.39 -4.93 15.89
CA CYS A 46 4.47 -6.34 16.23
C CYS A 46 3.39 -6.78 17.23
N THR A 47 3.13 -8.08 17.26
CA THR A 47 2.43 -8.75 18.35
C THR A 47 3.43 -9.37 19.33
N ALA A 48 2.91 -10.04 20.37
CA ALA A 48 3.73 -10.78 21.32
C ALA A 48 4.69 -11.73 20.59
N GLY A 49 5.95 -11.74 20.99
CA GLY A 49 7.01 -12.54 20.35
C GLY A 49 7.73 -11.86 19.19
N GLY A 50 7.47 -10.59 18.91
CA GLY A 50 8.24 -9.79 17.94
C GLY A 50 7.90 -10.06 16.47
N THR A 51 6.89 -10.88 16.20
CA THR A 51 6.34 -11.08 14.85
C THR A 51 5.43 -9.92 14.48
N LEU A 52 5.42 -9.51 13.21
CA LEU A 52 4.47 -8.51 12.73
C LEU A 52 3.03 -8.88 13.06
N ASN A 53 2.26 -7.90 13.54
CA ASN A 53 0.84 -8.07 13.82
C ASN A 53 0.12 -8.42 12.51
N GLY A 54 -0.80 -9.39 12.57
CA GLY A 54 -1.58 -9.79 11.40
C GLY A 54 -2.38 -8.63 10.78
N GLY A 55 -2.85 -7.69 11.59
CA GLY A 55 -3.51 -6.47 11.16
C GLY A 55 -2.60 -5.54 10.36
N ALA A 56 -1.31 -5.43 10.69
CA ALA A 56 -0.35 -4.66 9.91
C ALA A 56 -0.10 -5.30 8.53
N LEU A 57 0.03 -6.63 8.48
CA LEU A 57 0.18 -7.39 7.22
C LEU A 57 -1.09 -7.32 6.36
N MET A 58 -2.26 -7.49 6.95
CA MET A 58 -3.54 -7.35 6.23
C MET A 58 -3.73 -5.93 5.73
N SER A 59 -3.32 -4.92 6.50
CA SER A 59 -3.40 -3.52 6.06
C SER A 59 -2.51 -3.28 4.83
N LEU A 60 -1.30 -3.83 4.80
CA LEU A 60 -0.47 -3.80 3.58
C LEU A 60 -1.21 -4.45 2.39
N ALA A 61 -1.74 -5.66 2.57
CA ALA A 61 -2.42 -6.39 1.52
C ALA A 61 -3.68 -5.66 1.01
N ASP A 62 -4.51 -5.14 1.91
CA ASP A 62 -5.73 -4.39 1.60
C ASP A 62 -5.41 -3.13 0.78
N ASN A 63 -4.41 -2.36 1.19
CA ASN A 63 -4.03 -1.14 0.49
C ASN A 63 -3.49 -1.45 -0.92
N MET A 64 -2.68 -2.50 -1.10
CA MET A 64 -2.20 -2.87 -2.44
C MET A 64 -3.34 -3.41 -3.32
N GLY A 65 -4.23 -4.22 -2.76
CA GLY A 65 -5.41 -4.73 -3.46
C GLY A 65 -6.37 -3.62 -3.89
N GLY A 66 -6.66 -2.68 -3.00
CA GLY A 66 -7.47 -1.49 -3.29
C GLY A 66 -6.83 -0.59 -4.35
N THR A 67 -5.51 -0.41 -4.30
CA THR A 67 -4.76 0.32 -5.34
C THR A 67 -4.90 -0.36 -6.70
N CYS A 68 -4.69 -1.68 -6.76
CA CYS A 68 -4.80 -2.46 -7.99
C CYS A 68 -6.23 -2.39 -8.58
N ALA A 69 -7.25 -2.54 -7.72
CA ALA A 69 -8.64 -2.40 -8.12
C ALA A 69 -8.95 -1.00 -8.66
N PHE A 70 -8.44 0.05 -8.00
CA PHE A 70 -8.61 1.44 -8.42
C PHE A 70 -8.02 1.72 -9.81
N LEU A 71 -6.83 1.18 -10.09
CA LEU A 71 -6.16 1.31 -11.40
C LEU A 71 -6.92 0.64 -12.56
N ASN A 72 -7.91 -0.20 -12.25
CA ASN A 72 -8.76 -0.89 -13.23
C ASN A 72 -10.17 -0.28 -13.36
N LEU A 73 -10.46 0.84 -12.70
CA LEU A 73 -11.73 1.56 -12.87
C LEU A 73 -11.74 2.34 -14.21
N PRO A 74 -12.92 2.49 -14.85
CA PRO A 74 -13.06 3.17 -16.14
C PRO A 74 -12.85 4.68 -16.10
#